data_AF-A0A9E2RIR2-F1
#
_entry.id   AF-A0A9E2RIR2-F1
#
_cell.length_a   1.000
_cell.length_b   1.000
_cell.length_c   1.000
_cell.angle_alpha   90.00
_cell.angle_beta   90.00
_cell.angle_gamma   90.00
#
_symmetry.space_group_name_H-M   'P 1'
#
loop_
_entity.id
_entity.type
_entity.pdbx_description
1 polymer ?
#
loop_
_entity_poly.entity_id
_entity_poly.type
_entity_poly.pdbx_seq_one_letter_code
_entity_poly.pdbx_strand_id
1 'polypeptide(L)'
;MKFLENPMQTMGAGFVLTVVLIVVYLGMAAIGAGDADWAGLLLRWVHFLAGITWIGLLYFFNLINAGFLKSLDGPTKNIVIPKLMPAALNWFRHGATVTVLAGIALYFYLYAKGG
;
A
#
# COMPACT_ATOMS: atom_id res chain seq x y z
N MET A 1 -20.31 5.46 -17.27
CA MET A 1 -20.76 4.07 -17.00
C MET A 1 -21.31 4.05 -15.58
N LYS A 2 -22.62 3.84 -15.39
CA LYS A 2 -23.28 3.97 -14.06
C LYS A 2 -22.63 3.16 -12.93
N PHE A 3 -21.95 2.05 -13.25
CA PHE A 3 -21.31 1.21 -12.23
C PHE A 3 -20.04 1.81 -11.61
N LEU A 4 -19.36 2.75 -12.30
CA LEU A 4 -18.14 3.39 -11.78
C LEU A 4 -18.45 4.48 -10.74
N GLU A 5 -19.70 4.92 -10.67
CA GLU A 5 -20.18 5.95 -9.75
C GLU A 5 -20.38 5.38 -8.32
N ASN A 6 -20.49 4.06 -8.18
CA ASN A 6 -20.57 3.40 -6.87
C ASN A 6 -19.18 2.85 -6.47
N PRO A 7 -18.57 3.36 -5.38
CA PRO A 7 -17.24 2.93 -4.95
C PRO A 7 -17.11 1.42 -4.71
N MET A 8 -18.14 0.77 -4.15
CA MET A 8 -18.11 -0.66 -3.85
C MET A 8 -18.15 -1.50 -5.12
N GLN A 9 -18.91 -1.05 -6.14
CA GLN A 9 -18.95 -1.72 -7.44
C GLN A 9 -17.64 -1.55 -8.19
N THR A 10 -17.05 -0.35 -8.16
CA THR A 10 -15.73 -0.10 -8.76
C THR A 10 -14.64 -0.94 -8.10
N MET A 11 -14.63 -1.05 -6.76
CA MET A 11 -13.70 -1.92 -6.03
C MET A 11 -13.92 -3.40 -6.40
N GLY A 12 -15.17 -3.85 -6.44
CA GLY A 12 -15.51 -5.21 -6.84
C GLY A 12 -15.02 -5.54 -8.25
N ALA A 13 -15.21 -4.63 -9.20
CA ALA A 13 -14.69 -4.77 -10.56
C ALA A 13 -13.16 -4.86 -10.60
N GLY A 14 -12.46 -4.09 -9.75
CA GLY A 14 -11.01 -4.17 -9.60
C GLY A 14 -10.53 -5.55 -9.13
N PHE A 15 -11.16 -6.11 -8.09
CA PHE A 15 -10.81 -7.46 -7.61
C PHE A 15 -11.08 -8.54 -8.65
N VAL A 16 -12.21 -8.46 -9.34
CA VAL A 16 -12.54 -9.38 -10.44
C VAL A 16 -11.48 -9.29 -11.53
N LEU A 17 -11.10 -8.07 -11.93
CA LEU A 17 -10.05 -7.86 -12.91
C LEU A 17 -8.71 -8.45 -12.46
N THR A 18 -8.30 -8.25 -11.20
CA THR A 18 -7.08 -8.85 -10.66
C THR A 18 -7.08 -10.37 -10.75
N VAL A 19 -8.19 -11.02 -10.40
CA VAL A 19 -8.32 -12.48 -10.50
C VAL A 19 -8.22 -12.94 -11.96
N VAL A 20 -8.90 -12.25 -12.87
CA VAL A 20 -8.84 -12.56 -14.32
C VAL A 20 -7.41 -12.44 -14.83
N LEU A 21 -6.70 -11.36 -14.50
CA LEU A 21 -5.32 -11.15 -14.93
C LEU A 21 -4.38 -12.23 -14.39
N ILE A 22 -4.57 -12.67 -13.14
CA ILE A 22 -3.80 -13.78 -12.56
C ILE A 22 -4.07 -15.09 -13.32
N VAL A 23 -5.34 -15.44 -13.56
CA VAL A 23 -5.70 -16.68 -14.28
C VAL A 23 -5.15 -16.67 -15.70
N VAL A 24 -5.28 -15.54 -16.41
CA VAL A 24 -4.73 -15.38 -17.76
C VAL A 24 -3.21 -15.53 -17.75
N TYR A 25 -2.51 -14.86 -16.83
CA TYR A 25 -1.06 -14.97 -16.69
C TYR A 25 -0.61 -16.40 -16.41
N LEU A 26 -1.24 -17.09 -15.47
CA LEU A 26 -0.92 -18.49 -15.14
C LEU A 26 -1.13 -19.41 -16.35
N GLY A 27 -2.23 -19.24 -17.09
CA GLY A 27 -2.50 -19.98 -18.32
C GLY A 27 -1.47 -19.72 -19.41
N MET A 28 -1.08 -18.46 -19.63
CA MET A 28 -0.05 -18.09 -20.61
C MET A 28 1.34 -18.61 -20.24
N ALA A 29 1.66 -18.64 -18.95
CA ALA A 29 2.93 -19.14 -18.43
C ALA A 29 2.95 -20.67 -18.28
N ALA A 30 1.83 -21.37 -18.55
CA ALA A 30 1.64 -22.80 -18.30
C ALA A 30 1.97 -23.21 -16.84
N ILE A 31 1.66 -22.33 -15.88
CA ILE A 31 1.89 -22.56 -14.45
C ILE A 31 0.58 -23.04 -13.83
N GLY A 32 0.60 -24.23 -13.22
CA GLY A 32 -0.52 -24.72 -12.42
C GLY A 32 -0.78 -23.81 -11.22
N ALA A 33 -2.04 -23.58 -10.86
CA ALA A 33 -2.37 -22.77 -9.70
C ALA A 33 -1.75 -23.31 -8.39
N GLY A 34 -1.51 -24.63 -8.28
CA GLY A 34 -0.80 -25.22 -7.15
C GLY A 34 0.71 -24.95 -7.13
N ASP A 35 1.30 -24.66 -8.30
CA ASP A 35 2.74 -24.46 -8.48
C ASP A 35 3.14 -22.97 -8.45
N ALA A 36 2.14 -22.07 -8.49
CA ALA A 36 2.37 -20.64 -8.46
C ALA A 36 2.96 -20.17 -7.12
N ASP A 37 3.86 -19.19 -7.18
CA ASP A 37 4.50 -18.62 -6.00
C ASP A 37 3.62 -17.61 -5.27
N TRP A 38 2.53 -18.10 -4.66
CA TRP A 38 1.58 -17.27 -3.93
C TRP A 38 2.20 -16.55 -2.74
N ALA A 39 3.11 -17.22 -2.01
CA ALA A 39 3.78 -16.62 -0.87
C ALA A 39 4.68 -15.45 -1.30
N GLY A 40 5.48 -15.63 -2.36
CA GLY A 40 6.30 -14.58 -2.93
C GLY A 40 5.47 -13.42 -3.46
N LEU A 41 4.35 -13.70 -4.13
CA LEU A 41 3.40 -12.70 -4.59
C LEU A 41 2.86 -11.87 -3.42
N LEU A 42 2.33 -12.52 -2.37
CA LEU A 42 1.76 -11.84 -1.22
C LEU A 42 2.81 -10.99 -0.47
N LEU A 43 4.01 -11.51 -0.25
CA LEU A 43 5.10 -10.77 0.39
C LEU A 43 5.48 -9.50 -0.39
N ARG A 44 5.56 -9.59 -1.73
CA ARG A 44 5.82 -8.43 -2.61
C ARG A 44 4.71 -7.39 -2.48
N TRP A 45 3.45 -7.80 -2.57
CA TRP A 45 2.33 -6.85 -2.51
C TRP A 45 2.18 -6.21 -1.13
N VAL A 46 2.38 -6.96 -0.04
CA VAL A 46 2.40 -6.37 1.31
C VAL A 46 3.52 -5.34 1.44
N HIS A 47 4.73 -5.66 0.97
CA HIS A 47 5.84 -4.72 0.97
C HIS A 47 5.54 -3.45 0.14
N PHE A 48 4.97 -3.61 -1.05
CA PHE A 48 4.62 -2.47 -1.91
C PHE A 48 3.53 -1.58 -1.32
N LEU A 49 2.43 -2.16 -0.83
CA LEU A 49 1.32 -1.37 -0.26
C LEU A 49 1.74 -0.63 1.01
N ALA A 50 2.53 -1.28 1.87
CA ALA A 50 3.11 -0.64 3.04
C ALA A 50 4.10 0.47 2.64
N GLY A 51 4.95 0.21 1.63
CA GLY A 51 5.94 1.16 1.14
C GLY A 51 5.30 2.40 0.51
N ILE A 52 4.24 2.23 -0.29
CA ILE A 52 3.44 3.32 -0.85
C ILE A 52 2.84 4.17 0.28
N THR A 53 2.30 3.53 1.31
CA THR A 53 1.73 4.24 2.47
C THR A 53 2.81 5.03 3.21
N TRP A 54 3.96 4.41 3.49
CA TRP A 54 5.07 5.03 4.21
C TRP A 54 5.66 6.23 3.45
N ILE A 55 6.06 6.02 2.20
CA ILE A 55 6.68 7.06 1.37
C ILE A 55 5.65 8.13 0.98
N GLY A 56 4.40 7.75 0.72
CA GLY A 56 3.30 8.69 0.48
C GLY A 56 3.10 9.66 1.64
N LEU A 57 3.09 9.14 2.88
CA LEU A 57 3.02 9.99 4.08
C LEU A 57 4.29 10.81 4.28
N LEU A 58 5.47 10.28 3.94
CA LEU A 58 6.72 11.05 3.97
C LEU A 58 6.65 12.27 3.04
N TYR A 59 6.17 12.10 1.81
CA TYR A 59 6.00 13.20 0.87
C TYR A 59 4.92 14.17 1.32
N PHE A 60 3.80 13.68 1.85
CA PHE A 60 2.77 14.53 2.45
C PHE A 60 3.36 15.42 3.55
N PHE A 61 4.13 14.85 4.49
CA PHE A 61 4.70 15.61 5.59
C PHE A 61 5.71 16.67 5.12
N ASN A 62 6.61 16.30 4.21
CA ASN A 62 7.72 17.16 3.80
C ASN A 62 7.31 18.23 2.80
N LEU A 63 6.48 17.88 1.82
CA LEU A 63 6.16 18.76 0.70
C LEU A 63 4.91 19.61 0.95
N ILE A 64 3.94 19.08 1.70
CA ILE A 64 2.61 19.70 1.83
C ILE A 64 2.35 20.16 3.27
N ASN A 65 2.39 19.25 4.24
CA ASN A 65 1.91 19.50 5.60
C ASN A 65 2.71 20.61 6.31
N ALA A 66 4.04 20.63 6.16
CA ALA A 66 4.87 21.65 6.80
C ALA A 66 4.53 23.09 6.35
N GLY A 67 4.25 23.29 5.06
CA GLY A 67 3.80 24.58 4.53
C GLY A 67 2.37 24.91 4.96
N PHE A 68 1.46 23.95 4.86
CA PHE A 68 0.06 24.10 5.27
C PHE A 68 -0.07 24.48 6.76
N LEU A 69 0.64 23.80 7.67
CA LEU A 69 0.57 24.13 9.09
C LEU A 69 1.16 25.51 9.42
N LYS A 70 2.07 26.05 8.60
CA LYS A 70 2.58 27.42 8.76
C LYS A 70 1.55 28.47 8.36
N SER A 71 0.68 28.19 7.38
CA SER A 71 -0.34 29.14 6.93
C SER A 71 -1.56 29.25 7.86
N LEU A 72 -1.72 28.34 8.83
CA LEU A 72 -2.82 28.38 9.78
C LEU A 72 -2.59 29.40 10.91
N ASP A 73 -3.66 29.98 11.42
CA ASP A 73 -3.68 30.77 12.65
C ASP A 73 -3.62 29.86 13.91
N GLY A 74 -3.30 30.46 15.06
CA GLY A 74 -3.12 29.73 16.33
C GLY A 74 -4.34 28.88 16.74
N PRO A 75 -5.56 29.47 16.85
CA PRO A 75 -6.79 28.73 17.14
C PRO A 75 -7.01 27.52 16.20
N THR A 76 -6.82 27.68 14.90
CA THR A 76 -7.01 26.57 13.94
C THR A 76 -5.97 25.46 14.12
N LYS A 77 -4.71 25.79 14.42
CA LYS A 77 -3.68 24.76 14.71
C LYS A 77 -4.05 23.88 15.89
N ASN A 78 -4.65 24.45 16.93
CA ASN A 78 -5.08 23.71 18.13
C ASN A 78 -6.18 22.69 17.83
N ILE A 79 -6.88 22.82 16.70
CA ILE A 79 -7.91 21.87 16.27
C ILE A 79 -7.32 20.85 15.29
N VAL A 80 -6.53 21.31 14.31
CA VAL A 80 -6.03 20.47 13.21
C VAL A 80 -4.91 19.53 13.68
N ILE A 81 -3.90 20.05 14.38
CA ILE A 81 -2.70 19.28 14.74
C ILE A 81 -3.04 18.05 15.61
N PRO A 82 -3.83 18.17 16.70
CA PRO A 82 -4.12 17.03 17.57
C PRO A 82 -4.96 15.94 16.90
N LYS A 83 -5.72 16.28 15.85
CA LYS A 83 -6.53 15.30 15.10
C LYS A 83 -5.75 14.67 13.94
N LEU A 84 -5.00 15.48 13.20
CA LEU A 84 -4.29 15.04 12.00
C LEU A 84 -3.00 14.28 12.36
N MET A 85 -2.17 14.85 13.22
CA MET A 85 -0.81 14.35 13.42
C MET A 85 -0.76 12.96 14.05
N PRO A 86 -1.52 12.63 15.12
CA PRO A 86 -1.46 11.29 15.71
C PRO A 86 -1.90 10.20 14.72
N ALA A 87 -2.97 10.46 13.96
CA ALA A 87 -3.45 9.52 12.96
C ALA A 87 -2.41 9.30 11.84
N ALA A 88 -1.90 10.38 11.25
CA ALA A 88 -0.93 10.30 10.16
C ALA A 88 0.40 9.68 10.62
N LEU A 89 0.88 10.02 11.82
CA LEU A 89 2.11 9.44 12.37
C LEU A 89 1.96 7.97 12.73
N ASN A 90 0.78 7.54 13.21
CA ASN A 90 0.52 6.12 13.48
C ASN A 90 0.63 5.29 12.20
N TRP A 91 -0.03 5.74 11.12
CA TRP A 91 0.07 5.10 9.81
C TRP A 91 1.49 5.16 9.24
N PHE A 92 2.20 6.26 9.41
CA PHE A 92 3.60 6.39 8.96
C PHE A 92 4.50 5.38 9.68
N ARG A 93 4.39 5.28 11.00
CA ARG A 93 5.19 4.35 11.82
C ARG A 93 4.93 2.90 11.42
N HIS A 94 3.68 2.48 11.42
CA HIS A 94 3.34 1.09 11.10
C HIS A 94 3.57 0.78 9.63
N GLY A 95 3.31 1.71 8.72
CA GLY A 95 3.66 1.58 7.30
C GLY A 95 5.15 1.36 7.10
N ALA A 96 6.01 2.15 7.76
CA ALA A 96 7.46 1.97 7.71
C ALA A 96 7.90 0.61 8.26
N THR A 97 7.40 0.23 9.43
CA THR A 97 7.74 -1.05 10.07
C THR A 97 7.32 -2.23 9.20
N VAL A 98 6.09 -2.24 8.69
CA VAL A 98 5.61 -3.32 7.81
C VAL A 98 6.41 -3.37 6.51
N THR A 99 6.76 -2.22 5.92
CA THR A 99 7.59 -2.17 4.71
C THR A 99 8.93 -2.85 4.95
N VAL A 100 9.65 -2.46 6.01
CA VAL A 100 10.97 -3.02 6.32
C VAL A 100 10.88 -4.52 6.61
N LEU A 101 9.96 -4.93 7.49
CA LEU A 101 9.81 -6.35 7.86
C LEU A 101 9.40 -7.22 6.69
N ALA A 102 8.42 -6.78 5.89
CA ALA A 102 8.01 -7.51 4.68
C ALA A 102 9.12 -7.55 3.63
N GLY A 103 9.93 -6.49 3.53
CA GLY A 103 11.08 -6.44 2.62
C GLY A 103 12.19 -7.41 3.02
N ILE A 104 12.51 -7.47 4.32
CA ILE A 104 13.46 -8.45 4.87
C ILE A 104 12.93 -9.87 4.66
N ALA A 105 11.66 -10.12 4.97
CA ALA A 105 11.04 -11.43 4.78
C ALA A 105 11.06 -11.84 3.29
N LEU A 106 10.74 -10.92 2.39
CA LEU A 106 10.81 -11.13 0.95
C LEU A 106 12.24 -11.41 0.49
N TYR A 107 13.24 -10.66 0.96
CA TYR A 107 14.65 -10.87 0.62
C TYR A 107 15.10 -12.28 0.98
N PHE A 108 14.86 -12.71 2.22
CA PHE A 108 15.22 -14.06 2.66
C PHE A 108 14.42 -15.14 1.91
N TYR A 109 13.15 -14.89 1.61
CA TYR A 109 12.33 -15.80 0.83
C TYR A 109 12.90 -16.04 -0.58
N LEU A 110 13.28 -14.97 -1.28
CA LEU A 110 13.90 -15.07 -2.61
C LEU A 110 15.27 -15.72 -2.54
N TYR A 111 16.09 -15.34 -1.57
CA TYR A 111 17.42 -15.93 -1.36
C TYR A 111 17.33 -17.45 -1.15
N ALA A 112 16.39 -17.93 -0.34
CA ALA A 112 16.17 -19.36 -0.11
C ALA A 112 15.73 -20.13 -1.36
N LYS A 113 15.16 -19.45 -2.37
CA LYS A 113 14.74 -20.05 -3.64
C LYS A 113 15.80 -19.92 -4.75
N GLY A 114 16.98 -19.40 -4.43
CA GLY A 114 18.10 -19.30 -5.37
C GLY A 114 18.25 -17.95 -6.07
N GLY A 115 17.53 -16.91 -5.62
CA GLY A 115 17.58 -15.56 -6.19
C GLY A 115 16.43 -15.26 -7.15
#